data_AF-A0A8J6QQ80-F1
#
_entry.id   AF-A0A8J6QQ80-F1
#
_cell.length_a   1.000
_cell.length_b   1.000
_cell.length_c   1.000
_cell.angle_alpha   90.00
_cell.angle_beta   90.00
_cell.angle_gamma   90.00
#
_symmetry.space_group_name_H-M   'P 1'
#
loop_
_entity.id
_entity.type
_entity.pdbx_description
1 polymer ?
#
loop_
_entity_poly.entity_id
_entity_poly.type
_entity_poly.pdbx_seq_one_letter_code
_entity_poly.pdbx_strand_id
1 'polypeptide(L)'
;MSEYRKAIKRIDVSTGESVRILRELQEMSQNDLAALTGVPQSTISAIENGRVRLGVDRAKVLAKALRCHPAVLVFPGWDVEQESAA
;
A
#
# COMPACT_ATOMS: atom_id res chain seq x y z
N MET A 1 -3.76 -26.92 -21.07
CA MET A 1 -3.46 -25.82 -20.13
C MET A 1 -2.37 -26.32 -19.19
N SER A 2 -1.30 -25.56 -18.98
CA SER A 2 -0.27 -25.90 -17.98
C SER A 2 -0.93 -25.96 -16.59
N GLU A 3 -0.54 -26.90 -15.74
CA GLU A 3 -0.90 -26.85 -14.32
C GLU A 3 -0.44 -25.49 -13.75
N TYR A 4 -1.34 -24.82 -13.03
CA TYR A 4 -1.03 -23.60 -12.32
C TYR A 4 -0.08 -23.92 -11.16
N ARG A 5 1.04 -23.20 -11.08
CA ARG A 5 1.98 -23.31 -9.97
C ARG A 5 2.16 -21.93 -9.34
N LYS A 6 1.70 -21.77 -8.09
CA LYS A 6 1.84 -20.52 -7.33
C LYS A 6 3.31 -20.16 -7.18
N ALA A 7 3.64 -18.88 -7.35
CA ALA A 7 4.98 -18.38 -7.09
C ALA A 7 5.31 -18.45 -5.60
N ILE A 8 6.59 -18.69 -5.27
CA ILE A 8 7.05 -18.71 -3.89
C ILE A 8 7.06 -17.26 -3.35
N LYS A 9 6.24 -17.01 -2.31
CA LYS A 9 6.25 -15.73 -1.58
C LYS A 9 7.55 -15.63 -0.77
N ARG A 10 8.31 -14.55 -0.96
CA ARG A 10 9.60 -14.34 -0.28
C ARG A 10 9.51 -13.45 0.95
N ILE A 11 8.59 -12.49 0.93
CA ILE A 11 8.38 -11.53 2.01
C ILE A 11 6.88 -11.28 2.17
N ASP A 12 6.46 -11.06 3.42
CA ASP A 12 5.17 -10.44 3.71
C ASP A 12 5.31 -8.93 3.57
N VAL A 13 4.30 -8.30 2.97
CA VAL A 13 4.25 -6.85 2.77
C VAL A 13 3.00 -6.35 3.48
N SER A 14 3.18 -5.45 4.42
CA SER A 14 2.10 -4.74 5.08
C SER A 14 1.55 -3.63 4.20
N THR A 15 0.34 -3.14 4.52
CA THR A 15 -0.27 -1.98 3.85
C THR A 15 0.61 -0.73 3.92
N GLY A 16 1.30 -0.50 5.05
CA GLY A 16 2.22 0.62 5.21
C GLY A 16 3.46 0.50 4.33
N GLU A 17 4.03 -0.70 4.26
CA GLU A 17 5.15 -1.00 3.36
C GLU A 17 4.75 -0.84 1.89
N SER A 18 3.56 -1.27 1.48
CA SER A 18 3.08 -1.03 0.11
C SER A 18 3.03 0.44 -0.26
N VAL A 19 2.58 1.31 0.65
CA VAL A 19 2.58 2.75 0.42
C VAL A 19 4.02 3.26 0.26
N ARG A 20 4.93 2.83 1.14
CA ARG A 20 6.34 3.20 1.08
C ARG A 20 7.00 2.75 -0.22
N ILE A 21 6.84 1.48 -0.58
CA ILE A 21 7.42 0.86 -1.79
C ILE A 21 6.95 1.63 -3.03
N LEU A 22 5.65 1.87 -3.17
CA LEU A 22 5.12 2.59 -4.34
C LEU A 22 5.53 4.06 -4.39
N ARG A 23 5.70 4.71 -3.22
CA ARG A 23 6.23 6.07 -3.12
C ARG A 23 7.68 6.14 -3.58
N GLU A 24 8.52 5.23 -3.09
CA GLU A 24 9.95 5.19 -3.40
C GLU A 24 10.23 4.76 -4.83
N LEU A 25 9.43 3.84 -5.39
CA LEU A 25 9.45 3.50 -6.82
C LEU A 25 9.11 4.68 -7.73
N GLN A 26 8.43 5.70 -7.19
CA GLN A 26 8.14 6.96 -7.90
C GLN A 26 9.10 8.09 -7.52
N GLU A 27 10.20 7.77 -6.82
CA GLU A 27 11.25 8.72 -6.42
C GLU A 27 10.73 9.88 -5.56
N MET A 28 9.62 9.67 -4.85
CA MET A 28 8.99 10.68 -4.01
C MET A 28 9.48 10.58 -2.57
N SER A 29 9.72 11.71 -1.91
CA SER A 29 9.82 11.78 -0.46
C SER A 29 8.42 11.74 0.20
N GLN A 30 8.35 11.52 1.51
CA GLN A 30 7.08 11.61 2.23
C GLN A 30 6.48 13.03 2.17
N ASN A 31 7.32 14.07 2.06
CA ASN A 31 6.86 15.46 1.87
C ASN A 31 6.26 15.68 0.48
N ASP A 32 6.83 15.06 -0.56
CA ASP A 32 6.29 15.15 -1.91
C ASP A 32 4.91 14.48 -1.98
N LEU A 33 4.77 13.30 -1.36
CA LEU A 33 3.48 12.63 -1.28
C LEU A 33 2.48 13.43 -0.44
N ALA A 34 2.93 14.08 0.63
CA ALA A 34 2.08 14.98 1.43
C ALA A 34 1.56 16.15 0.59
N ALA A 35 2.43 16.79 -0.19
CA ALA A 35 2.07 17.90 -1.06
C ALA A 35 1.05 17.49 -2.13
N LEU A 36 1.22 16.32 -2.76
CA LEU A 36 0.29 15.84 -3.79
C LEU A 36 -1.08 15.41 -3.25
N THR A 37 -1.14 14.96 -2.01
CA THR A 37 -2.35 14.33 -1.44
C THR A 37 -3.11 15.24 -0.48
N GLY A 38 -2.47 16.28 0.03
CA GLY A 38 -2.97 17.07 1.16
C GLY A 38 -2.97 16.28 2.49
N VAL A 39 -2.42 15.07 2.53
CA VAL A 39 -2.28 14.29 3.77
C VAL A 39 -1.02 14.77 4.49
N PRO A 40 -1.08 15.10 5.80
CA PRO A 40 0.11 15.53 6.53
C PRO A 40 1.24 14.51 6.43
N GLN A 41 2.47 14.96 6.21
CA GLN A 41 3.65 14.08 6.13
C GLN A 41 3.78 13.18 7.38
N SER A 42 3.50 13.72 8.57
CA SER A 42 3.50 12.96 9.81
C SER A 42 2.50 11.80 9.78
N THR A 43 1.36 11.96 9.10
CA THR A 43 0.38 10.89 8.93
C THR A 43 0.84 9.88 7.89
N ILE A 44 1.47 10.31 6.80
CA ILE A 44 2.09 9.39 5.82
C ILE A 44 3.15 8.54 6.51
N SER A 45 4.01 9.16 7.32
CA SER A 45 5.00 8.45 8.13
C SER A 45 4.35 7.46 9.11
N ALA A 46 3.27 7.85 9.79
CA ALA A 46 2.55 6.96 10.68
C ALA A 46 1.91 5.77 9.96
N ILE A 47 1.38 5.97 8.74
CA ILE A 47 0.85 4.90 7.88
C ILE A 47 1.97 3.96 7.44
N GLU A 48 3.06 4.50 6.89
CA GLU A 48 4.20 3.70 6.39
C GLU A 48 4.87 2.86 7.47
N ASN A 49 4.83 3.32 8.73
CA ASN A 49 5.38 2.60 9.87
C ASN A 49 4.32 1.80 10.66
N GLY A 50 3.11 1.62 10.10
CA GLY A 50 2.05 0.79 10.69
C GLY A 50 1.42 1.33 11.99
N ARG A 51 1.71 2.59 12.37
CA ARG A 51 1.16 3.24 13.57
C ARG A 51 -0.27 3.74 13.36
N VAL A 52 -0.68 3.95 12.11
CA VAL A 52 -2.03 4.34 11.72
C VAL A 52 -2.55 3.38 10.66
N ARG A 53 -3.74 2.82 10.87
CA ARG A 53 -4.40 1.99 9.86
C ARG A 53 -4.79 2.84 8.64
N LEU A 54 -4.51 2.33 7.45
CA LEU A 54 -4.92 2.96 6.21
C LEU A 54 -6.38 2.65 5.89
N GLY A 55 -7.28 3.59 6.16
CA GLY A 55 -8.69 3.48 5.77
C GLY A 55 -8.91 3.65 4.26
N VAL A 56 -10.06 3.18 3.77
CA VAL A 56 -10.41 3.17 2.33
C VAL A 56 -10.35 4.56 1.70
N ASP A 57 -10.82 5.61 2.37
CA ASP A 57 -10.84 6.95 1.79
C ASP A 57 -9.43 7.53 1.62
N ARG A 58 -8.55 7.33 2.60
CA ARG A 58 -7.14 7.70 2.46
C ARG A 58 -6.44 6.84 1.42
N ALA A 59 -6.79 5.56 1.32
CA ALA A 59 -6.24 4.68 0.29
C ALA A 59 -6.58 5.20 -1.10
N LYS A 60 -7.81 5.67 -1.36
CA LYS A 60 -8.20 6.28 -2.63
C LYS A 60 -7.36 7.53 -2.95
N VAL A 61 -7.16 8.40 -1.97
CA VAL A 61 -6.35 9.62 -2.13
C VAL A 61 -4.90 9.29 -2.46
N LEU A 62 -4.27 8.42 -1.65
CA LEU A 62 -2.87 8.01 -1.85
C LEU A 62 -2.71 7.26 -3.18
N ALA A 63 -3.63 6.36 -3.52
CA ALA A 63 -3.56 5.57 -4.75
C ALA A 63 -3.65 6.45 -6.00
N LYS A 64 -4.45 7.52 -5.97
CA LYS A 64 -4.51 8.50 -7.06
C LYS A 64 -3.17 9.22 -7.24
N ALA A 65 -2.54 9.69 -6.16
CA ALA A 65 -1.23 10.33 -6.22
C ALA A 65 -0.12 9.36 -6.66
N LEU A 66 -0.18 8.11 -6.19
CA LEU A 66 0.74 7.03 -6.54
C LEU A 66 0.39 6.31 -7.85
N ARG A 67 -0.60 6.80 -8.61
CA ARG A 67 -1.03 6.23 -9.90
C ARG A 67 -1.24 4.71 -9.89
N CYS A 68 -1.85 4.20 -8.83
CA CYS A 68 -2.20 2.79 -8.68
C CYS A 68 -3.68 2.61 -8.32
N HIS A 69 -4.18 1.38 -8.41
CA HIS A 69 -5.51 1.06 -7.91
C HIS A 69 -5.49 0.96 -6.37
N PRO A 70 -6.48 1.45 -5.62
CA PRO A 70 -6.46 1.45 -4.15
C PRO A 70 -6.23 0.07 -3.53
N ALA A 71 -6.75 -0.99 -4.18
CA ALA A 71 -6.56 -2.37 -3.76
C ALA A 71 -5.08 -2.78 -3.64
N VAL A 72 -4.19 -2.20 -4.46
CA VAL A 72 -2.74 -2.47 -4.39
C VAL A 72 -2.15 -2.02 -3.05
N LEU A 73 -2.68 -0.94 -2.47
CA LEU A 73 -2.22 -0.44 -1.18
C LEU A 73 -2.79 -1.28 -0.03
N VAL A 74 -4.09 -1.54 -0.03
CA VAL A 74 -4.79 -2.15 1.12
C VAL A 74 -4.77 -3.68 1.12
N PHE A 75 -4.46 -4.33 0.00
CA PHE A 75 -4.47 -5.79 -0.15
C PHE A 75 -3.17 -6.38 -0.72
N PRO A 76 -1.98 -6.04 -0.19
CA PRO A 76 -0.70 -6.44 -0.79
C PRO A 76 -0.35 -7.92 -0.67
N GLY A 77 -1.07 -8.66 0.16
CA GLY A 77 -0.91 -10.10 0.34
C GLY A 77 -2.23 -10.86 0.25
N TRP A 78 -3.21 -10.36 -0.50
CA TRP A 78 -4.51 -11.02 -0.60
C TRP A 78 -4.40 -12.43 -1.17
N ASP A 79 -4.98 -13.37 -0.43
CA ASP A 79 -5.09 -14.77 -0.79
C ASP A 79 -6.56 -15.17 -0.66
N VAL A 80 -7.17 -15.62 -1.76
CA VAL A 80 -8.60 -15.93 -1.83
C VAL A 80 -8.96 -17.14 -0.97
N GLU A 81 -8.00 -18.04 -0.75
CA GLU A 81 -8.21 -19.24 0.08
C GLU A 81 -7.93 -19.00 1.56
N GLN A 82 -7.33 -17.87 1.92
CA GLN A 82 -7.23 -17.44 3.32
C GLN A 82 -8.42 -16.53 3.65
N GLU A 83 -9.38 -17.02 4.42
CA GLU A 83 -10.36 -16.17 5.10
C GLU A 83 -9.61 -15.23 6.07
N SER A 84 -9.26 -14.04 5.59
CA SER A 84 -8.69 -13.00 6.44
C SER A 84 -9.85 -12.18 7.00
N ALA A 85 -10.35 -12.59 8.16
CA ALA A 85 -11.22 -11.77 8.97
C ALA A 85 -10.48 -10.49 9.39
N ALA A 86 -11.16 -9.35 9.24
CA ALA A 86 -10.68 -8.02 9.61
C ALA A 86 -10.40 -7.86 11.12
#